data_AF-A0A3M2VAU1-F1
#
_entry.id   AF-A0A3M2VAU1-F1
#
_cell.length_a   1.000
_cell.length_b   1.000
_cell.length_c   1.000
_cell.angle_alpha   90.00
_cell.angle_beta   90.00
_cell.angle_gamma   90.00
#
_symmetry.space_group_name_H-M   'P 1'
#
loop_
_entity.id
_entity.type
_entity.pdbx_description
1 polymer ?
#
loop_
_entity_poly.entity_id
_entity_poly.type
_entity_poly.pdbx_seq_one_letter_code
_entity_poly.pdbx_strand_id
1 'polypeptide(L)' 'HESSTLEDVGLEIGLTRERVRQIQVEGLKRLREILEKNGLSSESLFQ' A
#
# COMPACT_ATOMS: atom_id res chain seq x y z
N HIS A 1 11.29 10.43 -2.16
CA HIS A 1 10.60 10.47 -0.86
C HIS A 1 11.17 9.35 -0.03
N GLU A 2 11.60 9.60 1.20
CA GLU A 2 12.08 8.53 2.09
C GLU A 2 10.92 7.60 2.48
N SER A 3 11.20 6.31 2.62
CA SER A 3 10.22 5.33 3.08
C SER A 3 9.98 5.50 4.59
N SER A 4 8.78 5.93 4.98
CA SER A 4 8.35 5.96 6.38
C SER A 4 7.89 4.57 6.84
N THR A 5 8.03 4.25 8.13
CA THR A 5 7.50 2.99 8.65
C THR A 5 5.99 3.05 8.81
N LEU A 6 5.32 1.89 8.88
CA LEU A 6 3.88 1.82 9.16
C LEU A 6 3.51 2.40 10.54
N GLU A 7 4.46 2.41 11.47
CA GLU A 7 4.29 3.00 12.78
C GLU A 7 4.33 4.53 12.72
N ASP A 8 5.32 5.10 12.01
CA ASP A 8 5.43 6.56 11.82
C ASP A 8 4.18 7.13 11.13
N VAL A 9 3.73 6.47 10.06
CA VAL A 9 2.51 6.86 9.34
C VAL A 9 1.29 6.78 10.26
N GLY A 10 1.20 5.74 11.09
CA GLY A 10 0.11 5.59 12.05
C GLY A 10 0.08 6.71 13.08
N LEU A 11 1.25 7.07 13.63
CA LEU A 11 1.39 8.16 14.59
C LEU A 11 0.99 9.51 13.99
N GLU A 12 1.37 9.79 12.73
CA GLU A 12 1.06 11.06 12.06
C GLU A 12 -0.45 11.27 11.81
N ILE A 13 -1.18 10.19 11.52
CA ILE A 13 -2.60 10.25 11.16
C ILE A 13 -3.56 9.73 12.25
N GLY A 14 -3.04 9.40 13.43
CA GLY A 14 -3.84 8.91 14.56
C GLY A 14 -4.41 7.50 14.38
N LEU A 15 -3.71 6.63 13.66
CA LEU A 15 -4.09 5.24 13.43
C LEU A 15 -3.08 4.27 14.05
N THR A 16 -3.54 3.06 14.38
CA THR A 16 -2.63 2.00 14.80
C THR A 16 -1.80 1.50 13.62
N ARG A 17 -0.57 1.04 13.90
CA ARG A 17 0.30 0.37 12.91
C ARG A 17 -0.45 -0.73 12.13
N GLU A 18 -1.27 -1.52 12.82
CA GLU A 18 -2.06 -2.58 12.18
C GLU A 18 -3.14 -2.03 11.24
N ARG A 19 -3.79 -0.91 11.60
CA ARG A 19 -4.75 -0.27 10.71
C ARG A 19 -4.09 0.28 9.44
N VAL A 20 -2.91 0.88 9.56
CA VAL A 20 -2.11 1.32 8.41
C VAL A 20 -1.73 0.12 7.54
N ARG A 21 -1.30 -1.00 8.14
CA ARG A 21 -0.99 -2.24 7.41
C ARG A 21 -2.19 -2.75 6.61
N GLN A 22 -3.38 -2.77 7.20
CA GLN A 22 -4.60 -3.20 6.53
C GLN A 22 -4.91 -2.33 5.31
N ILE A 23 -4.86 -1.00 5.48
CA ILE A 23 -5.08 -0.03 4.39
C ILE A 23 -4.04 -0.22 3.28
N GLN A 24 -2.76 -0.41 3.63
CA GLN A 24 -1.69 -0.66 2.67
C GLN A 24 -1.96 -1.93 1.85
N VAL A 25 -2.31 -3.04 2.50
CA VAL A 25 -2.61 -4.32 1.83
C VAL A 25 -3.83 -4.19 0.91
N GLU A 26 -4.90 -3.52 1.36
CA GLU A 26 -6.09 -3.27 0.55
C GLU A 26 -5.78 -2.38 -0.67
N GLY A 27 -4.99 -1.32 -0.47
CA GLY A 27 -4.51 -0.45 -1.54
C GLY A 27 -3.69 -1.19 -2.58
N LEU A 28 -2.73 -2.02 -2.15
CA LEU A 28 -1.92 -2.85 -3.04
C LEU A 28 -2.77 -3.85 -3.84
N LYS A 29 -3.76 -4.49 -3.20
CA LYS A 29 -4.70 -5.39 -3.88
C LYS A 29 -5.50 -4.66 -4.95
N ARG A 30 -6.01 -3.47 -4.64
CA ARG A 30 -6.76 -2.65 -5.60
C ARG A 30 -5.89 -2.20 -6.77
N LEU A 31 -4.64 -1.81 -6.50
CA LEU A 31 -3.69 -1.43 -7.55
C LEU A 31 -3.38 -2.61 -8.47
N ARG A 32 -3.19 -3.82 -7.92
CA ARG A 32 -3.04 -5.05 -8.70
C ARG A 32 -4.21 -5.28 -9.65
N GLU A 33 -5.44 -5.20 -9.14
CA GLU A 33 -6.65 -5.37 -9.96
C GLU A 33 -6.74 -4.33 -11.08
N ILE A 34 -6.31 -3.09 -10.83
CA ILE A 34 -6.27 -2.03 -11.85
C ILE A 34 -5.23 -2.35 -12.93
N LEU A 35 -4.02 -2.76 -12.55
CA LEU A 35 -2.96 -3.11 -13.50
C LEU A 35 -3.39 -4.25 -14.41
N GLU A 36 -3.91 -5.34 -13.83
CA GLU A 36 -4.37 -6.51 -14.57
C GLU A 36 -5.51 -6.16 -15.55
N LYS A 37 -6.45 -5.30 -15.14
CA LYS A 37 -7.52 -4.78 -16.02
C LYS A 37 -7.01 -3.95 -17.21
N ASN A 38 -5.86 -3.31 -17.06
CA ASN A 38 -5.21 -2.53 -18.13
C ASN A 38 -4.20 -3.37 -18.94
N GLY A 39 -4.14 -4.69 -18.73
CA GLY A 39 -3.21 -5.58 -19.41
C GLY A 39 -1.75 -5.44 -18.95
N LEU A 40 -1.53 -4.86 -17.77
CA LEU A 40 -0.21 -4.66 -17.18
C LEU A 40 0.12 -5.76 -16.15
N SER A 41 1.40 -6.11 -16.02
CA SER A 41 1.86 -7.09 -15.02
C SER A 41 1.81 -6.52 -13.60
N SER A 42 1.31 -7.32 -12.66
CA SER A 42 1.32 -6.99 -11.22
C SER A 42 2.73 -6.93 -10.62
N GLU A 43 3.74 -7.49 -11.30
CA GLU A 43 5.13 -7.50 -10.85
C GLU A 43 5.75 -6.10 -10.81
N SER A 44 5.19 -5.15 -11.58
CA SER A 44 5.61 -3.75 -11.59
C SER A 44 5.38 -3.00 -10.28
N LEU A 45 4.66 -3.58 -9.31
CA LEU A 45 4.40 -2.95 -8.00
C LEU A 45 5.60 -3.02 -7.04
N PHE A 46 6.58 -3.89 -7.30
CA PHE A 46 7.66 -4.19 -6.35
C PHE A 46 9.07 -3.99 -6.94
N GLN A 47 9.18 -3.41 -8.14
CA GLN A 47 10.45 -2.97 -8.73
C GLN A 47 10.84 -1.59 -8.20
#